data_AF-A0A3B8JEI0-F1
#
_entry.id   AF-A0A3B8JEI0-F1
#
_cell.length_a   1.000
_cell.length_b   1.000
_cell.length_c   1.000
_cell.angle_alpha   90.00
_cell.angle_beta   90.00
_cell.angle_gamma   90.00
#
_symmetry.space_group_name_H-M   'P 1'
#
loop_
_entity.id
_entity.type
_entity.pdbx_description
1 polymer ?
#
loop_
_entity_poly.entity_id
_entity_poly.type
_entity_poly.pdbx_seq_one_letter_code
_entity_poly.pdbx_strand_id
1 'polypeptide(L)'
;MRKKKERRIDLLLIQEKLKNCPDLKQKNVFIEEKHEAWFFYIYQNIDNDLLQRDFISPIINMTYKQLSDIKTVKNIPNGSIKLVYTTDEAVKEIFSGSAVFVFE
;
A
#
# COMPACT_ATOMS: atom_id res chain seq x y z
N MET A 1 -11.01 27.91 -14.74
CA MET A 1 -10.07 26.79 -14.49
C MET A 1 -10.62 25.93 -13.37
N ARG A 2 -11.10 24.71 -13.67
CA ARG A 2 -11.60 23.78 -12.64
C ARG A 2 -10.39 23.25 -11.88
N LYS A 3 -10.27 23.60 -10.59
CA LYS A 3 -9.34 22.95 -9.66
C LYS A 3 -9.62 21.45 -9.74
N LYS A 4 -8.68 20.65 -10.28
CA LYS A 4 -8.72 19.19 -10.12
C LYS A 4 -8.75 18.97 -8.60
N LYS A 5 -9.90 18.55 -8.06
CA LYS A 5 -9.94 17.91 -6.73
C LYS A 5 -8.87 16.83 -6.79
N GLU A 6 -7.78 17.00 -6.04
CA GLU A 6 -6.82 15.94 -5.82
C GLU A 6 -7.63 14.73 -5.37
N ARG A 7 -7.70 13.70 -6.23
CA ARG A 7 -8.41 12.47 -5.93
C ARG A 7 -7.55 11.76 -4.90
N ARG A 8 -7.75 12.10 -3.62
CA ARG A 8 -7.12 11.42 -2.49
C ARG A 8 -7.41 9.92 -2.57
N ILE A 9 -6.51 9.13 -2.01
CA ILE A 9 -6.75 7.71 -1.82
C ILE A 9 -7.97 7.54 -0.89
N ASP A 10 -8.88 6.67 -1.31
CA ASP A 10 -10.08 6.28 -0.58
C ASP A 10 -10.01 4.77 -0.35
N LEU A 11 -9.76 4.37 0.90
CA LEU A 11 -9.57 2.99 1.31
C LEU A 11 -10.84 2.14 1.11
N LEU A 12 -12.01 2.69 1.41
CA LEU A 12 -13.28 1.98 1.26
C LEU A 12 -13.54 1.68 -0.22
N LEU A 13 -13.25 2.64 -1.09
CA LEU A 13 -13.37 2.45 -2.54
C LEU A 13 -12.36 1.42 -3.07
N ILE A 14 -11.14 1.36 -2.52
CA ILE A 14 -10.17 0.30 -2.85
C ILE A 14 -10.76 -1.06 -2.48
N GLN A 15 -11.21 -1.24 -1.23
CA GLN A 15 -11.77 -2.50 -0.75
C GLN A 15 -13.00 -2.94 -1.56
N GLU A 16 -13.89 -2.00 -1.92
CA GLU A 16 -15.05 -2.27 -2.76
C GLU A 16 -14.65 -2.79 -4.15
N LYS A 17 -13.71 -2.11 -4.82
CA LYS A 17 -13.19 -2.51 -6.14
C LYS A 17 -12.51 -3.87 -6.13
N LEU A 18 -12.01 -4.27 -4.97
CA LEU A 18 -11.24 -5.49 -4.76
C LEU A 18 -12.07 -6.66 -4.19
N LYS A 19 -13.35 -6.45 -3.83
CA LYS A 19 -14.15 -7.40 -3.05
C LYS A 19 -14.33 -8.79 -3.69
N ASN A 20 -14.28 -8.87 -5.02
CA ASN A 20 -14.53 -10.09 -5.79
C ASN A 20 -13.23 -10.75 -6.31
N CYS A 21 -12.09 -10.48 -5.67
CA CYS A 21 -10.81 -11.07 -6.03
C CYS A 21 -10.38 -12.12 -4.98
N PRO A 22 -10.56 -13.43 -5.22
CA PRO A 22 -10.30 -14.47 -4.22
C PRO A 22 -8.82 -14.64 -3.89
N ASP A 23 -7.94 -14.34 -4.83
CA ASP A 23 -6.48 -14.45 -4.66
C ASP A 23 -5.86 -13.25 -3.95
N LEU A 24 -6.65 -12.19 -3.74
CA LEU A 24 -6.21 -11.00 -3.05
C LEU A 24 -6.12 -11.24 -1.54
N LYS A 25 -4.99 -10.81 -0.96
CA LYS A 25 -4.82 -10.68 0.49
C LYS A 25 -4.93 -9.21 0.87
N GLN A 26 -5.68 -9.00 1.95
CA GLN A 26 -5.84 -7.72 2.61
C GLN A 26 -5.39 -7.90 4.06
N LYS A 27 -4.37 -7.14 4.49
CA LYS A 27 -3.85 -7.21 5.86
C LYS A 27 -3.92 -5.84 6.50
N ASN A 28 -4.76 -5.72 7.51
CA ASN A 28 -4.85 -4.54 8.36
C ASN A 28 -3.69 -4.49 9.37
N VAL A 29 -3.16 -3.30 9.61
CA VAL A 29 -2.17 -2.99 10.64
C VAL A 29 -2.45 -1.61 11.23
N PHE A 30 -1.91 -1.35 12.41
CA PHE A 30 -1.94 -0.03 13.04
C PHE A 30 -0.52 0.52 13.17
N ILE A 31 -0.23 1.64 12.50
CA ILE A 31 1.04 2.34 12.65
C ILE A 31 0.98 3.12 13.98
N GLU A 32 1.99 2.91 14.82
CA GLU A 32 2.10 3.54 16.15
C GLU A 32 0.83 3.34 17.00
N GLU A 33 0.15 2.20 16.83
CA GLU A 33 -1.09 1.82 17.52
C GLU A 33 -2.28 2.79 17.29
N LYS A 34 -2.18 3.71 16.33
CA LYS A 34 -3.14 4.80 16.14
C LYS A 34 -3.67 4.92 14.72
N HIS A 35 -2.79 4.78 13.74
CA HIS A 35 -3.14 5.05 12.34
C HIS A 35 -3.44 3.74 11.63
N GLU A 36 -4.69 3.57 11.21
CA GLU A 36 -5.11 2.40 10.45
C GLU A 36 -4.42 2.39 9.08
N ALA A 37 -3.87 1.24 8.71
CA ALA A 37 -3.23 1.04 7.43
C ALA A 37 -3.44 -0.37 6.90
N TRP A 38 -3.29 -0.53 5.59
CA TRP A 38 -3.63 -1.76 4.89
C TRP A 38 -2.58 -2.14 3.86
N PHE A 39 -2.23 -3.42 3.86
CA PHE A 39 -1.49 -4.05 2.76
C PHE A 39 -2.46 -4.78 1.83
N PHE A 40 -2.26 -4.62 0.53
CA PHE A 40 -2.99 -5.29 -0.54
C PHE A 40 -2.01 -5.95 -1.49
N TYR A 41 -2.20 -7.24 -1.79
CA TYR A 41 -1.38 -7.97 -2.77
C TYR A 41 -2.09 -9.25 -3.23
N ILE A 42 -1.76 -9.72 -4.44
CA ILE A 42 -2.24 -11.01 -4.94
C ILE A 42 -1.29 -12.10 -4.43
N TYR A 43 -1.79 -13.02 -3.60
CA TYR A 43 -0.96 -14.00 -2.87
C TYR A 43 -0.12 -14.90 -3.78
N GLN A 44 -0.65 -15.25 -4.95
CA GLN A 44 -0.01 -16.16 -5.89
C GLN A 44 1.07 -15.48 -6.75
N ASN A 45 1.12 -14.15 -6.80
CA ASN A 45 1.98 -13.40 -7.71
C ASN A 45 3.30 -12.94 -7.06
N ILE A 46 3.44 -13.14 -5.76
CA ILE A 46 4.57 -12.61 -4.98
C ILE A 46 5.09 -13.71 -4.05
N ASP A 47 6.42 -13.77 -3.94
CA ASP A 47 7.10 -14.53 -2.90
C ASP A 47 6.79 -13.92 -1.53
N ASN A 48 6.06 -14.65 -0.69
CA ASN A 48 5.57 -14.15 0.59
C ASN A 48 6.69 -13.95 1.62
N ASP A 49 7.77 -14.74 1.55
CA ASP A 49 8.91 -14.60 2.45
C ASP A 49 9.69 -13.33 2.12
N LEU A 50 9.89 -13.06 0.82
CA LEU A 50 10.48 -11.81 0.35
C LEU A 50 9.59 -10.61 0.66
N LEU A 51 8.28 -10.70 0.43
CA LEU A 51 7.32 -9.65 0.77
C LEU A 51 7.36 -9.30 2.25
N GLN A 52 7.35 -10.32 3.10
CA GLN A 52 7.38 -10.14 4.55
C GLN A 52 8.71 -9.51 4.99
N ARG A 53 9.85 -10.00 4.47
CA ARG A 53 11.19 -9.53 4.84
C ARG A 53 11.49 -8.11 4.34
N ASP A 54 11.19 -7.83 3.08
CA ASP A 54 11.71 -6.64 2.38
C ASP A 54 10.70 -5.49 2.30
N PHE A 55 9.41 -5.75 2.54
CA PHE A 55 8.37 -4.73 2.44
C PHE A 55 7.54 -4.58 3.71
N ILE A 56 6.87 -5.65 4.18
CA ILE A 56 5.97 -5.56 5.33
C ILE A 56 6.75 -5.24 6.62
N SER A 57 7.79 -6.03 6.94
CA SER A 57 8.53 -5.86 8.20
C SER A 57 9.20 -4.49 8.32
N PRO A 58 9.84 -3.92 7.28
CA PRO A 58 10.34 -2.56 7.34
C PRO A 58 9.24 -1.52 7.59
N ILE A 59 8.10 -1.60 6.89
CA ILE A 59 7.02 -0.62 6.99
C ILE A 59 6.36 -0.60 8.37
N ILE A 60 6.06 -1.76 8.95
CA ILE A 60 5.39 -1.82 10.27
C ILE A 60 6.29 -1.33 11.41
N ASN A 61 7.61 -1.29 11.20
CA ASN A 61 8.59 -0.76 12.15
C ASN A 61 8.91 0.73 11.91
N MET A 62 8.26 1.38 10.94
CA MET A 62 8.39 2.81 10.72
C MET A 62 7.33 3.60 11.48
N THR A 63 7.73 4.77 11.97
CA THR A 63 6.80 5.78 12.52
C THR A 63 5.95 6.40 11.42
N TYR A 64 4.81 7.00 11.77
CA TYR A 64 3.97 7.74 10.82
C TYR A 64 4.76 8.84 10.10
N LYS A 65 5.64 9.53 10.85
CA LYS A 65 6.52 10.58 10.31
C LYS A 65 7.49 10.05 9.25
N GLN A 66 8.04 8.86 9.47
CA GLN A 66 8.95 8.21 8.51
C GLN A 66 8.20 7.77 7.25
N LEU A 67 7.00 7.20 7.39
CA LEU A 67 6.16 6.81 6.25
C LEU A 67 5.69 8.02 5.42
N SER A 68 5.54 9.18 6.05
CA SER A 68 5.21 10.44 5.39
C SER A 68 6.41 11.09 4.68
N ASP A 69 7.64 10.61 4.90
CA ASP A 69 8.84 11.11 4.24
C ASP A 69 9.24 10.24 3.04
N ILE A 70 9.09 10.80 1.84
CA ILE A 70 9.43 10.16 0.56
C ILE A 70 10.87 9.63 0.55
N LYS A 71 11.83 10.36 1.17
CA LYS A 71 13.24 9.92 1.18
C LYS A 71 13.39 8.64 2.02
N THR A 72 12.74 8.60 3.17
CA THR A 72 12.74 7.43 4.04
C THR A 72 12.08 6.24 3.37
N VAL A 73 10.91 6.42 2.76
CA VAL A 73 10.20 5.33 2.06
C VAL A 73 11.00 4.78 0.88
N LYS A 74 11.66 5.63 0.09
CA LYS A 74 12.49 5.19 -1.05
C LYS A 74 13.73 4.37 -0.66
N ASN A 75 14.13 4.39 0.61
CA ASN A 75 15.28 3.64 1.13
C ASN A 75 14.90 2.27 1.72
N ILE A 76 13.63 1.87 1.67
CA ILE A 76 13.22 0.51 2.05
C ILE A 76 13.92 -0.49 1.10
N PRO A 77 14.40 -1.65 1.61
CA PRO A 77 15.20 -2.62 0.84
C PRO A 77 14.51 -3.26 -0.38
N ASN A 78 13.28 -2.87 -0.71
CA ASN A 78 12.56 -3.36 -1.87
C ASN A 78 13.01 -2.64 -3.16
N GLY A 79 13.41 -3.41 -4.17
CA GLY A 79 14.11 -2.94 -5.37
C GLY A 79 13.33 -2.01 -6.31
N SER A 80 12.01 -1.85 -6.15
CA SER A 80 11.21 -0.94 -6.98
C SER A 80 10.01 -0.36 -6.23
N ILE A 81 10.25 0.71 -5.48
CA ILE A 81 9.20 1.43 -4.74
C ILE A 81 8.59 2.50 -5.62
N LYS A 82 7.26 2.43 -5.79
CA LYS A 82 6.46 3.42 -6.49
C LYS A 82 5.50 4.08 -5.51
N LEU A 83 5.48 5.41 -5.52
CA LEU A 83 4.46 6.18 -4.81
C LEU A 83 3.24 6.34 -5.72
N VAL A 84 2.06 6.02 -5.20
CA VAL A 84 0.77 6.18 -5.86
C VAL A 84 -0.06 7.21 -5.11
N TYR A 85 -0.84 8.00 -5.83
CA TYR A 85 -1.53 9.15 -5.23
C TYR A 85 -3.04 9.12 -5.42
N THR A 86 -3.55 8.12 -6.16
CA THR A 86 -4.98 7.98 -6.43
C THR A 86 -5.44 6.54 -6.22
N THR A 87 -6.72 6.37 -5.86
CA THR A 87 -7.36 5.05 -5.73
C THR A 87 -7.23 4.21 -7.00
N ASP A 88 -7.40 4.81 -8.18
CA ASP A 88 -7.32 4.08 -9.45
C ASP A 88 -5.89 3.57 -9.74
N GLU A 89 -4.87 4.36 -9.40
CA GLU A 89 -3.46 3.93 -9.49
C GLU A 89 -3.17 2.79 -8.52
N ALA A 90 -3.60 2.91 -7.25
CA ALA A 90 -3.40 1.87 -6.25
C ALA A 90 -4.03 0.53 -6.69
N VAL A 91 -5.29 0.56 -7.14
CA VAL A 91 -6.00 -0.63 -7.63
C VAL A 91 -5.32 -1.20 -8.88
N LYS A 92 -4.85 -0.35 -9.79
CA LYS A 92 -4.12 -0.79 -10.98
C LYS A 92 -2.82 -1.52 -10.60
N GLU A 93 -2.05 -0.98 -9.66
CA GLU A 93 -0.80 -1.61 -9.20
C GLU A 93 -1.04 -2.96 -8.54
N ILE A 94 -2.10 -3.07 -7.73
CA ILE A 94 -2.50 -4.35 -7.11
C ILE A 94 -2.80 -5.40 -8.19
N PHE A 95 -3.59 -5.04 -9.21
CA PHE A 95 -3.91 -5.96 -10.31
C PHE A 95 -2.73 -6.26 -11.23
N SER A 96 -1.72 -5.38 -11.32
CA SER A 96 -0.46 -5.71 -12.01
C SER A 96 0.45 -6.62 -11.19
N GLY A 97 0.04 -7.04 -9.99
CA GLY A 97 0.79 -7.94 -9.12
C GLY A 97 1.71 -7.25 -8.13
N SER A 98 1.66 -5.91 -8.02
CA SER A 98 2.43 -5.16 -7.02
C SER A 98 1.80 -5.33 -5.64
N ALA A 99 2.63 -5.38 -4.60
CA ALA A 99 2.16 -5.18 -3.23
C ALA A 99 2.02 -3.68 -2.94
N VAL A 100 0.87 -3.29 -2.38
CA VAL A 100 0.53 -1.89 -2.11
C VAL A 100 0.24 -1.72 -0.63
N PHE A 101 0.83 -0.67 -0.05
CA PHE A 101 0.56 -0.23 1.32
C PHE A 101 -0.19 1.11 1.26
N VAL A 102 -1.28 1.20 2.01
CA VAL A 102 -2.15 2.39 2.09
C VAL A 102 -2.31 2.78 3.55
N PHE A 103 -2.10 4.05 3.88
CA PHE A 103 -2.32 4.62 5.20
C PHE A 103 -2.92 6.03 5.05
N GLU A 104 -3.66 6.49 6.07
CA GLU A 104 -4.26 7.83 6.15
C GLU A 104 -3.43 8.79 7.01
#